data_AF-A0A336N0V7-F1
#
_entry.id   AF-A0A336N0V7-F1
#
_cell.length_a   1.000
_cell.length_b   1.000
_cell.length_c   1.000
_cell.angle_alpha   90.00
_cell.angle_beta   90.00
_cell.angle_gamma   90.00
#
_symmetry.space_group_name_H-M   'P 1'
#
loop_
_entity.id
_entity.type
_entity.pdbx_description
1 polymer ?
#
loop_
_entity_poly.entity_id
_entity_poly.type
_entity_poly.pdbx_seq_one_letter_code
_entity_poly.pdbx_strand_id
1 'polypeptide(L)'
;MSLFADKSRESSFLIAFSITRNTKRLMCSSGPIKGSFEADLQFLYALRFLTMFCVIGGHVLLFNEIFPSSNPEYIEQKYHEILTMLLANGFKVIETYFIISGLLMSIHFLKFTSKEPEFGLKRLFQALMYRYLR
;
A
#
# COMPACT_ATOMS: atom_id res chain seq x y z
N MET A 1 -37.43 24.84 8.87
CA MET A 1 -36.02 25.23 8.62
C MET A 1 -35.11 24.38 9.50
N SER A 2 -34.93 23.10 9.14
CA SER A 2 -34.01 22.16 9.81
C SER A 2 -33.81 20.84 9.04
N LEU A 3 -34.68 20.51 8.09
CA LEU A 3 -34.66 19.24 7.34
C LEU A 3 -33.66 19.16 6.17
N PHE A 4 -32.90 20.22 5.88
CA PHE A 4 -31.90 20.25 4.79
C PHE A 4 -30.44 20.22 5.25
N ALA A 5 -30.16 20.35 6.55
CA ALA A 5 -28.79 20.29 7.07
C ALA A 5 -28.25 18.86 7.14
N ASP A 6 -29.13 17.88 7.38
CA ASP A 6 -28.75 16.47 7.58
C ASP A 6 -28.38 15.76 6.28
N LYS A 7 -29.07 16.09 5.18
CA LYS A 7 -28.79 15.57 3.83
C LYS A 7 -27.39 15.92 3.34
N SER A 8 -26.76 16.98 3.86
CA SER A 8 -25.40 17.40 3.48
C SER A 8 -24.30 16.45 3.99
N ARG A 9 -24.48 15.83 5.17
CA ARG A 9 -23.49 14.93 5.76
C ARG A 9 -23.55 13.55 5.12
N GLU A 10 -24.75 13.00 4.92
CA GLU A 10 -24.93 11.72 4.22
C GLU A 10 -24.50 11.79 2.76
N SER A 11 -24.84 12.89 2.07
CA SER A 11 -24.30 13.13 0.73
C SER A 11 -22.78 13.33 0.74
N SER A 12 -22.20 13.96 1.76
CA SER A 12 -20.75 14.07 1.88
C SER A 12 -20.06 12.72 2.10
N PHE A 13 -20.66 11.79 2.85
CA PHE A 13 -20.16 10.41 2.98
C PHE A 13 -20.28 9.64 1.66
N LEU A 14 -21.43 9.69 1.00
CA LEU A 14 -21.62 9.04 -0.30
C LEU A 14 -20.71 9.63 -1.39
N ILE A 15 -20.46 10.94 -1.35
CA ILE A 15 -19.50 11.63 -2.22
C ILE A 15 -18.06 11.24 -1.88
N ALA A 16 -17.73 10.97 -0.61
CA ALA A 16 -16.40 10.50 -0.20
C ALA A 16 -16.09 9.09 -0.73
N PHE A 17 -17.10 8.24 -0.90
CA PHE A 17 -16.99 6.90 -1.50
C PHE A 17 -17.23 6.86 -3.02
N SER A 18 -17.50 8.00 -3.65
CA SER A 18 -17.70 8.06 -5.11
C SER A 18 -16.40 7.68 -5.85
N ILE A 19 -16.40 6.48 -6.45
CA ILE A 19 -15.26 5.94 -7.19
C ILE A 19 -14.85 6.87 -8.33
N THR A 20 -15.81 7.41 -9.08
CA THR A 20 -15.53 8.30 -10.23
C THR A 20 -14.83 9.59 -9.81
N ARG A 21 -15.22 10.16 -8.66
CA ARG A 21 -14.61 11.39 -8.14
C ARG A 21 -13.24 11.13 -7.51
N ASN A 22 -13.09 10.03 -6.77
CA ASN A 22 -11.81 9.66 -6.18
C ASN A 22 -10.79 9.24 -7.24
N THR A 23 -11.19 8.48 -8.26
CA THR A 23 -10.30 8.11 -9.38
C THR A 23 -9.88 9.33 -10.19
N LYS A 24 -10.80 10.25 -10.51
CA LYS A 24 -10.45 11.51 -11.15
C LYS A 24 -9.50 12.34 -10.29
N ARG A 25 -9.71 12.39 -8.97
CA ARG A 25 -8.81 13.10 -8.05
C ARG A 25 -7.43 12.46 -7.96
N LEU A 26 -7.34 11.13 -7.97
CA LEU A 26 -6.08 10.39 -7.96
C LEU A 26 -5.31 10.55 -9.28
N MET A 27 -6.01 10.47 -10.41
CA MET A 27 -5.43 10.60 -11.76
C MET A 27 -5.08 12.03 -12.15
N CYS A 28 -5.85 13.02 -11.68
CA CYS A 28 -5.63 14.44 -11.97
C CYS A 28 -4.91 15.19 -10.84
N SER A 29 -4.51 14.52 -9.76
CA SER A 29 -3.67 15.17 -8.75
C SER A 29 -2.37 15.57 -9.41
N SER A 30 -2.05 16.87 -9.39
CA SER A 30 -0.74 17.38 -9.79
C SER A 30 0.32 16.54 -9.10
N GLY A 31 1.13 15.82 -9.87
CA GLY A 31 2.22 15.02 -9.33
C GLY A 31 3.18 15.87 -8.49
N PRO A 32 4.09 15.25 -7.72
CA PRO A 32 5.09 15.99 -6.97
C PRO A 32 5.81 16.99 -7.89
N ILE A 33 6.06 18.20 -7.38
CA ILE A 33 6.71 19.28 -8.13
C ILE A 33 8.02 18.72 -8.70
N LYS A 34 8.24 18.87 -10.02
CA LYS A 34 9.47 18.43 -10.69
C LYS A 34 10.70 18.95 -9.94
N GLY A 35 11.61 18.05 -9.55
CA GLY A 35 12.81 18.37 -8.77
C GLY A 35 12.61 18.34 -7.24
N SER A 36 11.43 17.96 -6.74
CA SER A 36 11.25 17.68 -5.32
C SER A 36 11.74 16.27 -4.98
N PHE A 37 12.29 16.11 -3.78
CA PHE A 37 12.69 14.82 -3.22
C PHE A 37 11.59 13.74 -3.30
N GLU A 38 10.31 14.13 -3.16
CA GLU A 38 9.17 13.22 -3.27
C GLU A 38 8.94 12.71 -4.70
N ALA A 39 9.39 13.45 -5.72
CA ALA A 39 9.38 12.97 -7.11
C ALA A 39 10.40 11.85 -7.33
N ASP A 40 11.58 11.93 -6.70
CA ASP A 40 12.62 10.91 -6.82
C ASP A 40 12.21 9.60 -6.12
N LEU A 41 11.46 9.70 -5.02
CA LEU A 41 10.89 8.54 -4.31
C LEU A 41 9.65 7.95 -4.98
N GLN A 42 9.05 8.64 -5.96
CA GLN A 42 7.78 8.22 -6.58
C GLN A 42 7.88 6.84 -7.23
N PHE A 43 9.02 6.51 -7.84
CA PHE A 43 9.27 5.18 -8.41
C PHE A 43 9.19 4.08 -7.35
N LEU A 44 9.81 4.30 -6.18
CA LEU A 44 9.80 3.33 -5.09
C LEU A 44 8.40 3.16 -4.49
N TYR A 45 7.59 4.22 -4.45
CA TYR A 45 6.17 4.11 -4.08
C TYR A 45 5.37 3.28 -5.09
N ALA A 46 5.63 3.45 -6.39
CA ALA A 46 4.99 2.65 -7.44
C ALA A 46 5.41 1.16 -7.36
N LEU A 47 6.69 0.89 -7.11
CA LEU A 47 7.20 -0.47 -6.93
C LEU A 47 6.61 -1.13 -5.68
N ARG A 48 6.48 -0.37 -4.59
CA ARG A 48 5.78 -0.83 -3.37
C ARG A 48 4.32 -1.17 -3.65
N PHE A 49 3.63 -0.35 -4.45
CA PHE A 49 2.25 -0.62 -4.85
C PHE A 49 2.16 -1.92 -5.66
N LEU A 50 3.04 -2.10 -6.66
CA LEU A 50 3.07 -3.31 -7.48
C LEU A 50 3.34 -4.58 -6.64
N THR A 51 4.37 -4.54 -5.79
CA THR A 51 4.72 -5.66 -4.91
C THR A 51 3.60 -6.01 -3.93
N MET A 52 2.80 -5.03 -3.48
CA MET A 52 1.61 -5.29 -2.65
C MET A 52 0.55 -6.13 -3.38
N PHE A 53 0.32 -5.92 -4.68
CA PHE A 53 -0.57 -6.81 -5.46
C PHE A 53 0.00 -8.21 -5.61
N CYS A 54 1.32 -8.34 -5.79
CA CYS A 54 1.95 -9.66 -5.83
C CYS A 54 1.79 -10.40 -4.50
N VAL A 55 1.93 -9.72 -3.35
CA VAL A 55 1.69 -10.33 -2.03
C VAL A 55 0.23 -10.79 -1.88
N ILE A 56 -0.74 -9.94 -2.26
CA ILE A 56 -2.17 -10.30 -2.21
C ILE A 56 -2.45 -11.51 -3.12
N GLY A 57 -1.94 -11.51 -4.35
CA GLY A 57 -2.06 -12.63 -5.27
C GLY A 57 -1.43 -13.91 -4.73
N GLY A 58 -0.27 -13.81 -4.08
CA GLY A 58 0.40 -14.92 -3.41
C GLY A 58 -0.45 -15.52 -2.29
N HIS A 59 -1.14 -14.71 -1.48
CA HIS A 59 -2.07 -15.23 -0.47
C HIS A 59 -3.27 -15.97 -1.08
N VAL A 60 -3.83 -15.47 -2.18
CA VAL A 60 -4.93 -16.14 -2.88
C VAL A 60 -4.49 -17.50 -3.43
N LEU A 61 -3.27 -17.59 -3.96
CA LEU A 61 -2.70 -18.87 -4.42
C LEU A 61 -2.44 -19.83 -3.26
N LEU A 62 -1.87 -19.34 -2.16
CA LEU A 62 -1.69 -20.13 -0.93
C LEU A 62 -3.02 -20.74 -0.44
N PHE A 63 -4.11 -19.98 -0.47
CA PHE A 63 -5.42 -20.52 -0.12
C PHE A 63 -5.85 -21.64 -1.08
N ASN A 64 -5.62 -21.51 -2.38
CA ASN A 64 -5.95 -22.57 -3.34
C ASN A 64 -5.11 -23.85 -3.13
N GLU A 65 -3.88 -23.73 -2.65
CA GLU A 65 -3.00 -24.87 -2.37
C GLU A 65 -3.30 -25.56 -1.03
N ILE A 66 -3.71 -24.80 -0.01
CA ILE A 66 -4.01 -25.32 1.33
C ILE A 66 -5.34 -26.08 1.34
N PHE A 67 -6.33 -25.63 0.56
CA PHE A 67 -7.63 -26.31 0.51
C PHE A 67 -7.58 -27.55 -0.40
N PRO A 68 -8.14 -28.69 0.04
CA PRO A 68 -8.19 -29.89 -0.79
C PRO A 68 -9.08 -29.63 -2.01
N SER A 69 -8.43 -29.61 -3.18
CA SER A 69 -9.09 -29.48 -4.48
C SER A 69 -9.63 -30.82 -4.95
N SER A 70 -10.84 -30.83 -5.52
CA SER A 70 -11.40 -32.00 -6.19
C SER A 70 -10.64 -32.38 -7.47
N ASN A 71 -9.83 -31.48 -8.02
CA ASN A 71 -8.99 -31.72 -9.18
C ASN A 71 -7.54 -31.24 -8.92
N PRO A 72 -6.65 -32.11 -8.41
CA PRO A 72 -5.27 -31.75 -8.12
C PRO A 72 -4.43 -31.50 -9.39
N GLU A 73 -4.75 -32.16 -10.51
CA GLU A 73 -4.03 -32.01 -11.78
C GLU A 73 -4.12 -30.58 -12.33
N TYR A 74 -5.25 -29.91 -12.11
CA TYR A 74 -5.41 -28.50 -12.49
C TYR A 74 -4.46 -27.58 -11.71
N ILE A 75 -4.25 -27.83 -10.42
CA ILE A 75 -3.33 -27.03 -9.60
C ILE A 75 -1.89 -27.33 -9.99
N GLU A 76 -1.56 -28.59 -10.26
CA GLU A 76 -0.23 -29.02 -10.69
C GLU A 76 0.18 -28.35 -12.02
N GLN A 77 -0.72 -28.31 -13.00
CA GLN A 77 -0.47 -27.62 -14.26
C GLN A 77 -0.21 -26.12 -14.09
N LYS A 78 -0.82 -25.49 -13.08
CA LYS A 78 -0.61 -24.07 -12.78
C LYS A 78 0.78 -23.77 -12.23
N TYR A 79 1.49 -24.72 -11.63
CA TYR A 79 2.89 -24.50 -11.21
C TYR A 79 3.87 -24.32 -12.37
N HIS A 80 3.52 -24.76 -13.58
CA HIS A 80 4.36 -24.57 -14.76
C HIS A 80 4.27 -23.17 -15.37
N GLU A 81 3.30 -22.36 -14.93
CA GLU A 81 3.19 -20.96 -15.35
C GLU A 81 4.16 -20.08 -14.55
N ILE A 82 4.85 -19.16 -15.24
CA ILE A 82 5.90 -18.32 -14.66
C ILE A 82 5.37 -17.44 -13.52
N LEU A 83 4.14 -16.92 -13.66
CA LEU A 83 3.54 -16.03 -12.66
C LEU A 83 3.22 -16.77 -11.36
N THR A 84 2.64 -17.95 -11.46
CA THR A 84 2.36 -18.83 -10.32
C THR A 84 3.64 -19.37 -9.70
N MET A 85 4.66 -19.69 -10.50
CA MET A 85 5.97 -20.08 -9.97
C MET A 85 6.66 -18.93 -9.19
N LEU A 86 6.54 -17.69 -9.67
CA LEU A 86 7.03 -16.50 -8.97
C LEU A 86 6.25 -16.26 -7.67
N LEU A 87 4.92 -16.36 -7.72
CA LEU A 87 4.04 -16.11 -6.57
C LEU A 87 4.06 -17.24 -5.53
N ALA A 88 4.26 -18.49 -5.96
CA ALA A 88 4.49 -19.64 -5.07
C ALA A 88 5.76 -19.45 -4.24
N ASN A 89 6.79 -18.81 -4.82
CA ASN A 89 7.94 -18.29 -4.07
C ASN A 89 7.61 -16.97 -3.33
N GLY A 90 6.44 -16.89 -2.69
CA GLY A 90 5.92 -15.68 -2.07
C GLY A 90 6.86 -15.06 -1.03
N PHE A 91 7.72 -15.86 -0.39
CA PHE A 91 8.77 -15.36 0.51
C PHE A 91 9.68 -14.32 -0.17
N LYS A 92 10.07 -14.56 -1.43
CA LYS A 92 10.92 -13.65 -2.19
C LYS A 92 10.22 -12.34 -2.51
N VAL A 93 8.93 -12.42 -2.83
CA VAL A 93 8.10 -11.22 -3.07
C VAL A 93 7.98 -10.39 -1.79
N ILE A 94 7.69 -11.03 -0.66
CA ILE A 94 7.56 -10.37 0.65
C ILE A 94 8.90 -9.73 1.06
N GLU A 95 10.02 -10.42 0.86
CA GLU A 95 11.36 -9.91 1.12
C GLU A 95 11.62 -8.60 0.35
N THR A 96 11.31 -8.55 -0.95
CA THR A 96 11.45 -7.31 -1.73
C THR A 96 10.56 -6.17 -1.21
N TYR A 97 9.32 -6.48 -0.82
CA TYR A 97 8.40 -5.49 -0.24
C TYR A 97 8.94 -4.89 1.07
N PHE A 98 9.50 -5.74 1.95
CA PHE A 98 10.11 -5.30 3.20
C PHE A 98 11.35 -4.42 2.96
N ILE A 99 12.20 -4.78 2.01
CA ILE A 99 13.40 -4.00 1.66
C ILE A 99 13.00 -2.61 1.17
N ILE A 100 12.06 -2.50 0.22
CA ILE A 100 11.60 -1.21 -0.31
C ILE A 100 10.95 -0.37 0.79
N SER A 101 10.11 -0.99 1.62
CA SER A 101 9.43 -0.31 2.73
C SER A 101 10.40 0.17 3.80
N GLY A 102 11.41 -0.64 4.13
CA GLY A 102 12.48 -0.30 5.07
C GLY A 102 13.36 0.83 4.55
N LEU A 103 13.71 0.80 3.26
CA LEU A 103 14.45 1.88 2.60
C LEU A 103 13.68 3.21 2.69
N LEU A 104 12.40 3.22 2.30
CA LEU A 104 11.56 4.40 2.39
C LEU A 104 11.47 4.93 3.82
N MET A 105 11.29 4.02 4.79
CA MET A 105 11.23 4.39 6.20
C MET A 105 12.54 5.04 6.66
N SER A 106 13.68 4.45 6.31
CA SER A 106 15.01 4.97 6.65
C SER A 106 15.25 6.37 6.06
N ILE A 107 14.87 6.57 4.79
CA ILE A 107 15.00 7.86 4.11
C ILE A 107 14.15 8.93 4.80
N HIS A 108 12.88 8.63 5.10
CA HIS A 108 12.00 9.56 5.82
C HIS A 108 12.46 9.81 7.25
N PHE A 109 12.98 8.79 7.92
CA PHE A 109 13.52 8.89 9.27
C PHE A 109 14.74 9.81 9.31
N LEU A 110 15.69 9.64 8.38
CA LEU A 110 16.86 10.50 8.28
C LEU A 110 16.45 11.96 8.03
N LYS A 111 15.52 12.21 7.11
CA LYS A 111 14.97 13.54 6.83
C LYS A 111 14.29 14.18 8.05
N PHE A 112 13.66 13.38 8.89
CA PHE A 112 13.05 13.84 10.14
C PHE A 112 14.11 14.21 11.18
N THR A 113 15.08 13.32 11.43
CA THR A 113 16.15 13.53 12.40
C THR A 113 17.08 14.69 12.03
N SER A 114 17.31 14.94 10.73
CA SER A 114 18.07 16.12 10.28
C SER A 114 17.39 17.45 10.61
N LYS A 115 16.08 17.46 10.85
CA LYS A 115 15.33 18.68 11.23
C LYS A 115 15.25 18.87 12.74
N GLU A 116 15.26 17.78 13.51
CA GLU A 116 15.10 17.77 14.96
C GLU A 116 16.19 16.86 15.57
N PRO A 117 17.35 17.40 15.98
CA PRO A 117 18.48 16.60 16.46
C PRO A 117 18.23 15.98 17.86
N GLU A 118 17.29 16.52 18.64
CA GLU A 118 16.92 15.98 19.97
C GLU A 118 15.82 14.93 19.86
N PHE A 119 16.19 13.76 19.36
CA PHE A 119 15.25 12.68 19.16
C PHE A 119 15.22 11.70 20.34
N GLY A 120 14.12 11.71 21.11
CA GLY A 120 13.85 10.74 22.16
C GLY A 120 12.84 9.65 21.72
N LEU A 121 13.05 8.40 22.16
CA LEU A 121 12.16 7.26 21.89
C LEU A 121 10.67 7.53 22.21
N LYS A 122 10.39 8.35 23.24
CA LYS A 122 9.02 8.78 23.59
C LYS A 122 8.32 9.51 22.44
N ARG A 123 9.02 10.42 21.75
CA ARG A 123 8.45 11.18 20.62
C ARG A 123 8.24 10.27 19.41
N LEU A 124 9.11 9.28 19.21
CA LEU A 124 8.95 8.25 18.18
C LEU A 124 7.65 7.47 18.40
N PHE A 125 7.44 6.99 19.63
CA PHE A 125 6.23 6.25 20.00
C PHE A 125 4.97 7.14 19.88
N GLN A 126 5.06 8.40 20.32
CA GLN A 126 3.96 9.36 20.18
C GLN A 126 3.63 9.66 18.70
N ALA A 127 4.64 9.79 17.85
CA ALA A 127 4.46 9.98 16.40
C ALA A 127 3.85 8.75 15.73
N LEU A 128 4.25 7.54 16.13
CA LEU A 128 3.64 6.29 15.65
C LEU A 128 2.18 6.19 16.08
N MET A 129 1.85 6.50 17.33
CA MET A 129 0.49 6.54 17.83
C MET A 129 -0.36 7.57 17.07
N TYR A 130 0.13 8.80 16.92
CA TYR A 130 -0.58 9.83 16.17
C TYR A 130 -0.81 9.43 14.70
N ARG A 131 0.16 8.74 14.08
CA ARG A 131 0.04 8.22 12.71
C ARG A 131 -0.97 7.08 12.59
N TYR A 132 -1.16 6.27 13.63
CA TYR A 132 -2.11 5.16 13.63
C TYR A 132 -3.54 5.63 13.96
N LEU A 133 -3.68 6.68 14.79
CA LEU A 133 -4.97 7.28 15.16
C LEU A 133 -5.52 8.26 14.11
N ARG A 134 -4.67 8.85 13.27
CA ARG A 134 -5.05 9.71 12.15
C ARG A 134 -5.53 8.89 10.95
#